data_AF-A0A960D2T0-F1
#
_entry.id   AF-A0A960D2T0-F1
#
_cell.length_a   1.000
_cell.length_b   1.000
_cell.length_c   1.000
_cell.angle_alpha   90.00
_cell.angle_beta   90.00
_cell.angle_gamma   90.00
#
_symmetry.space_group_name_H-M   'P 1'
#
loop_
_entity.id
_entity.type
_entity.pdbx_description
1 polymer ?
#
loop_
_entity_poly.entity_id
_entity_poly.type
_entity_poly.pdbx_seq_one_letter_code
_entity_poly.pdbx_strand_id
1 'polypeptide(L)'
;MRSGRATPALAALLLVVAFLQGCGSNPPAPAAGSGDAAFRQLAGEVLEYTFKRDPSNATYLGIHRYDQLIADYSAAAIHADSAALKDFRTRLDGVDAQALSLDAQLDLEQTKHALDGMLLRNDVIRGWARDPDVYSSGITNDAFVMISRNFAPPEQRLSALIAREKLMPNALAEARRNLDDPPRVFTEIAIEQADGNRDFFADDVPAAFAAVQDPALLAEFETANRAVIAALEDYQKWLQSDLLPRSNGSFAYGAQTYSEVLAADEMITTPLAELLAVAQKDLTSNQRAFAEAA
;
A
#
# COMPACT_ATOMS: atom_id res chain seq x y z
N MET A 1 -17.81 72.80 -81.18
CA MET A 1 -17.90 73.36 -79.82
C MET A 1 -17.48 72.27 -78.83
N ARG A 2 -16.51 72.57 -77.96
CA ARG A 2 -16.21 71.97 -76.63
C ARG A 2 -16.37 70.44 -76.49
N SER A 3 -15.29 69.66 -76.40
CA SER A 3 -14.40 69.45 -75.24
C SER A 3 -14.68 68.10 -74.57
N GLY A 4 -13.63 67.37 -74.16
CA GLY A 4 -13.72 66.45 -73.01
C GLY A 4 -13.21 65.03 -73.27
N ARG A 5 -12.02 64.73 -72.72
CA ARG A 5 -11.38 63.41 -72.61
C ARG A 5 -12.09 62.52 -71.58
N ALA A 6 -11.98 61.19 -71.70
CA ALA A 6 -11.63 60.29 -70.60
C ALA A 6 -11.41 58.84 -71.07
N THR A 7 -10.23 58.30 -70.77
CA THR A 7 -9.82 56.88 -70.81
C THR A 7 -10.16 56.17 -69.48
N PRO A 8 -10.45 54.86 -69.46
CA PRO A 8 -10.28 54.05 -68.26
C PRO A 8 -9.04 53.13 -68.36
N ALA A 9 -8.29 53.07 -67.25
CA ALA A 9 -7.16 52.18 -67.03
C ALA A 9 -7.63 50.79 -66.57
N LEU A 10 -7.05 49.73 -67.10
CA LEU A 10 -7.24 48.35 -66.65
C LEU A 10 -6.14 47.99 -65.64
N ALA A 11 -6.53 47.61 -64.42
CA ALA A 11 -5.63 47.17 -63.36
C ALA A 11 -5.23 45.69 -63.53
N ALA A 12 -3.92 45.41 -63.44
CA ALA A 12 -3.36 44.06 -63.41
C ALA A 12 -3.27 43.56 -61.95
N LEU A 13 -3.86 42.41 -61.67
CA LEU A 13 -3.84 41.74 -60.36
C LEU A 13 -2.63 40.79 -60.30
N LEU A 14 -1.61 41.14 -59.52
CA LEU A 14 -0.46 40.27 -59.20
C LEU A 14 -0.78 39.45 -57.95
N LEU A 15 -0.89 38.13 -58.11
CA LEU A 15 -1.01 37.16 -57.02
C LEU A 15 0.38 36.89 -56.43
N VAL A 16 0.61 37.34 -55.19
CA VAL A 16 1.79 36.99 -54.39
C VAL A 16 1.45 35.77 -53.55
N VAL A 17 2.05 34.62 -53.86
CA VAL A 17 2.00 33.41 -53.04
C VAL A 17 3.08 33.54 -51.97
N ALA A 18 2.68 33.81 -50.72
CA ALA A 18 3.58 33.80 -49.57
C ALA A 18 3.85 32.35 -49.13
N PHE A 19 5.06 31.86 -49.36
CA PHE A 19 5.57 30.64 -48.71
C PHE A 19 5.87 30.95 -47.24
N LEU A 20 4.97 30.57 -46.34
CA LEU A 20 5.25 30.46 -44.92
C LEU A 20 6.07 29.17 -44.70
N GLN A 21 7.40 29.28 -44.75
CA GLN A 21 8.25 28.28 -44.12
C GLN A 21 8.15 28.46 -42.61
N GLY A 22 7.25 27.70 -41.99
CA GLY A 22 7.23 27.52 -40.54
C GLY A 22 8.51 26.79 -40.13
N CYS A 23 9.47 27.51 -39.56
CA CYS A 23 10.52 26.92 -38.76
C CYS A 23 9.85 26.24 -37.55
N GLY A 24 9.57 24.95 -37.68
CA GLY A 24 9.20 24.09 -36.57
C GLY A 24 10.43 23.89 -35.67
N SER A 25 10.77 24.90 -34.87
CA SER A 25 11.62 24.70 -33.71
C SER A 25 10.79 23.94 -32.69
N ASN A 26 11.06 22.65 -32.51
CA ASN A 26 10.56 21.94 -31.33
C ASN A 26 10.94 22.76 -30.10
N PRO A 27 10.02 22.95 -29.14
CA PRO A 27 10.35 23.62 -27.90
C PRO A 27 11.58 22.96 -27.28
N PRO A 28 12.52 23.75 -26.71
CA PRO A 28 13.72 23.19 -26.10
C PRO A 28 13.32 22.19 -25.01
N ALA A 29 14.06 21.08 -24.93
CA ALA A 29 13.85 20.09 -23.89
C ALA A 29 13.89 20.78 -22.51
N PRO A 30 13.02 20.37 -21.57
CA PRO A 30 13.03 20.92 -20.22
C PRO A 30 14.41 20.75 -19.59
N ALA A 31 14.83 21.74 -18.80
CA ALA A 31 16.08 21.62 -18.06
C ALA A 31 15.95 20.50 -17.03
N ALA A 32 16.95 19.60 -16.96
CA ALA A 32 16.98 18.55 -15.95
C ALA A 32 16.83 19.16 -14.54
N GLY A 33 15.92 18.61 -13.74
CA GLY A 33 15.59 19.11 -12.40
C GLY A 33 14.46 20.15 -12.34
N SER A 34 13.99 20.66 -13.49
CA SER A 34 12.88 21.63 -13.51
C SER A 34 11.54 21.05 -13.05
N GLY A 35 11.36 19.73 -13.16
CA GLY A 35 10.17 19.01 -12.70
C GLY A 35 10.23 18.54 -11.23
N ASP A 36 11.40 18.55 -10.59
CA ASP A 36 11.63 17.87 -9.30
C ASP A 36 10.73 18.38 -8.17
N ALA A 37 10.44 19.69 -8.14
CA ALA A 37 9.59 20.27 -7.10
C ALA A 37 8.13 19.80 -7.23
N ALA A 38 7.61 19.75 -8.46
CA ALA A 38 6.26 19.29 -8.72
C ALA A 38 6.12 17.78 -8.44
N PHE A 39 7.12 16.99 -8.85
CA PHE A 39 7.15 15.56 -8.54
C PHE A 39 7.22 15.33 -7.02
N ARG A 40 8.12 16.02 -6.28
CA ARG A 40 8.21 15.87 -4.82
C ARG A 40 6.92 16.25 -4.10
N GLN A 41 6.19 17.24 -4.59
CA GLN A 41 4.87 17.54 -4.06
C GLN A 41 3.90 16.36 -4.23
N LEU A 42 3.83 15.79 -5.44
CA LEU A 42 2.98 14.62 -5.71
C LEU A 42 3.40 13.40 -4.88
N ALA A 43 4.69 13.11 -4.78
CA ALA A 43 5.21 12.04 -3.93
C ALA A 43 4.86 12.27 -2.44
N GLY A 44 4.91 13.52 -1.98
CA GLY A 44 4.47 13.90 -0.63
C GLY A 44 2.98 13.63 -0.38
N GLU A 45 2.12 13.88 -1.38
CA GLU A 45 0.69 13.53 -1.30
C GLU A 45 0.47 12.01 -1.21
N VAL A 46 1.22 11.23 -2.01
CA VAL A 46 1.19 9.76 -1.95
C VAL A 46 1.59 9.28 -0.55
N LEU A 47 2.73 9.76 -0.02
CA LEU A 47 3.20 9.37 1.31
C LEU A 47 2.19 9.70 2.40
N GLU A 48 1.69 10.93 2.45
CA GLU A 48 0.66 11.35 3.41
C GLU A 48 -0.60 10.47 3.31
N TYR A 49 -1.02 10.13 2.09
CA TYR A 49 -2.14 9.22 1.88
C TYR A 49 -1.85 7.83 2.45
N THR A 50 -0.68 7.25 2.14
CA THR A 50 -0.29 5.91 2.63
C THR A 50 -0.18 5.86 4.15
N PHE A 51 0.36 6.90 4.81
CA PHE A 51 0.44 6.96 6.27
C PHE A 51 -0.93 7.00 6.94
N LYS A 52 -1.87 7.74 6.33
CA LYS A 52 -3.25 7.78 6.82
C LYS A 52 -3.98 6.44 6.61
N ARG A 53 -3.69 5.76 5.49
CA ARG A 53 -4.29 4.47 5.13
C ARG A 53 -3.80 3.31 6.00
N ASP A 54 -2.55 3.38 6.44
CA ASP A 54 -1.89 2.43 7.33
C ASP A 54 -1.30 3.14 8.57
N PRO A 55 -2.15 3.47 9.56
CA PRO A 55 -1.74 4.16 10.78
C PRO A 55 -0.67 3.41 11.59
N SER A 56 -0.64 2.07 11.52
CA SER A 56 0.30 1.27 12.28
C SER A 56 1.69 1.26 11.67
N ASN A 57 1.78 1.19 10.34
CA ASN A 57 3.05 1.43 9.67
C ASN A 57 3.51 2.89 9.87
N ALA A 58 2.60 3.87 9.87
CA ALA A 58 2.95 5.26 10.20
C ALA A 58 3.58 5.37 11.60
N THR A 59 2.96 4.79 12.63
CA THR A 59 3.54 4.72 13.98
C THR A 59 4.90 4.00 13.98
N TYR A 60 5.03 2.87 13.26
CA TYR A 60 6.29 2.14 13.14
C TYR A 60 7.40 2.97 12.49
N LEU A 61 7.07 3.86 11.56
CA LEU A 61 7.99 4.80 10.92
C LEU A 61 8.27 6.06 11.76
N GLY A 62 7.66 6.20 12.94
CA GLY A 62 7.80 7.36 13.83
C GLY A 62 6.87 8.54 13.50
N ILE A 63 5.84 8.31 12.67
CA ILE A 63 4.83 9.30 12.31
C ILE A 63 3.62 9.13 13.23
N HIS A 64 3.62 9.88 14.33
CA HIS A 64 2.66 9.75 15.43
C HIS A 64 1.34 10.54 15.23
N ARG A 65 1.03 10.98 13.99
CA ARG A 65 -0.18 11.76 13.70
C ARG A 65 -1.46 10.93 13.78
N TYR A 66 -1.36 9.61 13.61
CA TYR A 66 -2.50 8.68 13.51
C TYR A 66 -2.48 7.61 14.60
N ASP A 67 -1.77 7.84 15.71
CA ASP A 67 -1.59 6.84 16.79
C ASP A 67 -2.91 6.37 17.43
N GLN A 68 -4.00 7.12 17.28
CA GLN A 68 -5.32 6.77 17.80
C GLN A 68 -6.19 5.97 16.81
N LEU A 69 -5.68 5.70 15.61
CA LEU A 69 -6.42 5.04 14.53
C LEU A 69 -5.82 3.67 14.22
N ILE A 70 -6.66 2.81 13.66
CA ILE A 70 -6.25 1.60 12.94
C ILE A 70 -6.72 1.73 11.48
N ALA A 71 -6.23 0.86 10.61
CA ALA A 71 -6.71 0.80 9.23
C ALA A 71 -8.24 0.57 9.19
N ASP A 72 -8.93 1.14 8.20
CA ASP A 72 -10.31 0.75 7.91
C ASP A 72 -10.31 -0.56 7.11
N TYR A 73 -10.79 -1.62 7.77
CA TYR A 73 -10.81 -2.98 7.23
C TYR A 73 -12.05 -3.29 6.38
N SER A 74 -12.97 -2.33 6.18
CA SER A 74 -14.16 -2.58 5.36
C SER A 74 -13.81 -2.74 3.88
N ALA A 75 -14.57 -3.59 3.16
CA ALA A 75 -14.44 -3.71 1.70
C ALA A 75 -14.58 -2.36 0.99
N ALA A 76 -15.45 -1.47 1.49
CA ALA A 76 -15.63 -0.14 0.94
C ALA A 76 -14.34 0.70 1.01
N ALA A 77 -13.63 0.67 2.14
CA ALA A 77 -12.35 1.37 2.29
C ALA A 77 -11.27 0.76 1.39
N ILE A 78 -11.23 -0.57 1.24
CA ILE A 78 -10.29 -1.25 0.33
C ILE A 78 -10.55 -0.85 -1.13
N HIS A 79 -11.80 -0.79 -1.57
CA HIS A 79 -12.14 -0.35 -2.92
C HIS A 79 -11.83 1.14 -3.14
N ALA A 80 -12.07 1.99 -2.14
CA ALA A 80 -11.70 3.39 -2.18
C ALA A 80 -10.16 3.57 -2.27
N ASP A 81 -9.41 2.72 -1.58
CA ASP A 81 -7.95 2.67 -1.64
C ASP A 81 -7.47 2.30 -3.04
N SER A 82 -7.97 1.21 -3.63
CA SER A 82 -7.65 0.86 -5.03
C SER A 82 -7.96 1.99 -6.02
N ALA A 83 -9.05 2.74 -5.81
CA ALA A 83 -9.38 3.88 -6.66
C ALA A 83 -8.39 5.05 -6.50
N ALA A 84 -8.01 5.38 -5.26
CA ALA A 84 -7.03 6.43 -4.98
C ALA A 84 -5.64 6.07 -5.51
N LEU A 85 -5.20 4.82 -5.34
CA LEU A 85 -3.92 4.34 -5.85
C LEU A 85 -3.87 4.42 -7.39
N LYS A 86 -4.97 4.08 -8.09
CA LYS A 86 -5.08 4.25 -9.56
C LYS A 86 -5.01 5.71 -10.00
N ASP A 87 -5.62 6.62 -9.24
CA ASP A 87 -5.53 8.06 -9.49
C ASP A 87 -4.08 8.54 -9.34
N PHE A 88 -3.42 8.23 -8.22
CA PHE A 88 -2.01 8.58 -8.02
C PHE A 88 -1.11 7.99 -9.11
N ARG A 89 -1.32 6.72 -9.48
CA ARG A 89 -0.57 6.07 -10.55
C ARG A 89 -0.70 6.80 -11.88
N THR A 90 -1.92 7.22 -12.23
CA THR A 90 -2.21 8.00 -13.44
C THR A 90 -1.51 9.36 -13.40
N ARG A 91 -1.53 10.03 -12.24
CA ARG A 91 -0.85 11.32 -12.05
C ARG A 91 0.67 11.18 -12.17
N LEU A 92 1.25 10.10 -11.65
CA LEU A 92 2.69 9.79 -11.77
C LEU A 92 3.09 9.45 -13.21
N ASP A 93 2.23 8.80 -13.99
CA ASP A 93 2.46 8.60 -15.44
C ASP A 93 2.48 9.90 -16.23
N GLY A 94 1.78 10.93 -15.75
CA GLY A 94 1.78 12.27 -16.35
C GLY A 94 3.06 13.07 -16.07
N VAL A 95 3.97 12.59 -15.23
CA VAL A 95 5.22 13.28 -14.91
C VAL A 95 6.22 13.14 -16.06
N ASP A 96 6.70 14.26 -16.59
CA ASP A 96 7.75 14.26 -17.63
C ASP A 96 9.11 13.89 -17.02
N ALA A 97 9.50 12.63 -17.19
CA ALA A 97 10.79 12.11 -16.69
C ALA A 97 12.01 12.86 -17.26
N GLN A 98 11.91 13.48 -18.46
CA GLN A 98 13.02 14.24 -19.04
C GLN A 98 13.25 15.57 -18.31
N ALA A 99 12.22 16.09 -17.62
CA ALA A 99 12.31 17.28 -16.80
C ALA A 99 12.91 17.00 -15.40
N LEU A 100 13.07 15.72 -15.02
CA LEU A 100 13.54 15.31 -13.71
C LEU A 100 15.06 15.15 -13.65
N SER A 101 15.65 15.40 -12.48
CA SER A 101 16.99 14.92 -12.16
C SER A 101 17.02 13.38 -12.11
N LEU A 102 18.22 12.77 -12.19
CA LEU A 102 18.34 11.31 -12.14
C LEU A 102 17.76 10.74 -10.83
N ASP A 103 18.03 11.39 -9.70
CA ASP A 103 17.51 10.96 -8.40
C ASP A 103 15.96 10.99 -8.39
N ALA A 104 15.37 12.08 -8.91
CA ALA A 104 13.92 12.18 -9.02
C ALA A 104 13.31 11.19 -10.03
N GLN A 105 14.04 10.79 -11.07
CA GLN A 105 13.61 9.72 -11.98
C GLN A 105 13.55 8.37 -11.26
N LEU A 106 14.56 8.05 -10.45
CA LEU A 106 14.59 6.82 -9.66
C LEU A 106 13.47 6.80 -8.61
N ASP A 107 13.25 7.92 -7.92
CA ASP A 107 12.16 8.07 -6.95
C ASP A 107 10.79 7.94 -7.63
N LEU A 108 10.62 8.48 -8.84
CA LEU A 108 9.39 8.35 -9.62
C LEU A 108 9.08 6.88 -9.93
N GLU A 109 10.07 6.15 -10.46
CA GLU A 109 9.90 4.73 -10.79
C GLU A 109 9.65 3.90 -9.53
N GLN A 110 10.39 4.12 -8.44
CA GLN A 110 10.16 3.44 -7.18
C GLN A 110 8.75 3.71 -6.63
N THR A 111 8.27 4.95 -6.72
CA THR A 111 6.92 5.30 -6.27
C THR A 111 5.86 4.59 -7.10
N LYS A 112 6.01 4.55 -8.43
CA LYS A 112 5.09 3.80 -9.32
C LYS A 112 5.08 2.31 -8.96
N HIS A 113 6.25 1.70 -8.79
CA HIS A 113 6.37 0.29 -8.40
C HIS A 113 5.69 -0.01 -7.07
N ALA A 114 5.86 0.85 -6.06
CA ALA A 114 5.17 0.71 -4.78
C ALA A 114 3.65 0.73 -4.94
N LEU A 115 3.09 1.66 -5.73
CA LEU A 115 1.64 1.73 -5.97
C LEU A 115 1.13 0.50 -6.74
N ASP A 116 1.88 0.03 -7.73
CA ASP A 116 1.52 -1.17 -8.50
C ASP A 116 1.47 -2.41 -7.58
N GLY A 117 2.41 -2.53 -6.64
CA GLY A 117 2.40 -3.57 -5.61
C GLY A 117 1.22 -3.47 -4.64
N MET A 118 0.82 -2.26 -4.25
CA MET A 118 -0.37 -2.06 -3.41
C MET A 118 -1.65 -2.43 -4.16
N LEU A 119 -1.77 -2.03 -5.43
CA LEU A 119 -2.89 -2.39 -6.30
C LEU A 119 -2.99 -3.91 -6.51
N LEU A 120 -1.86 -4.57 -6.75
CA LEU A 120 -1.81 -6.03 -6.88
C LEU A 120 -2.34 -6.74 -5.63
N ARG A 121 -1.96 -6.26 -4.44
CA ARG A 121 -2.44 -6.79 -3.16
C ARG A 121 -3.95 -6.61 -2.97
N ASN A 122 -4.46 -5.41 -3.29
CA ASN A 122 -5.88 -5.10 -3.10
C ASN A 122 -6.79 -5.79 -4.13
N ASP A 123 -6.40 -5.79 -5.41
CA ASP A 123 -7.30 -6.13 -6.51
C ASP A 123 -7.11 -7.56 -7.04
N VAL A 124 -5.89 -8.11 -6.97
CA VAL A 124 -5.57 -9.42 -7.56
C VAL A 124 -5.37 -10.48 -6.48
N ILE A 125 -4.42 -10.26 -5.57
CA ILE A 125 -4.11 -11.22 -4.49
C ILE A 125 -5.28 -11.30 -3.53
N ARG A 126 -5.86 -10.14 -3.20
CA ARG A 126 -7.04 -9.98 -2.34
C ARG A 126 -6.89 -10.69 -1.00
N GLY A 127 -5.72 -10.50 -0.35
CA GLY A 127 -5.45 -11.07 0.97
C GLY A 127 -6.57 -10.76 1.97
N TRP A 128 -7.12 -9.55 1.93
CA TRP A 128 -8.28 -9.13 2.73
C TRP A 128 -9.53 -10.04 2.58
N ALA A 129 -9.73 -10.74 1.46
CA ALA A 129 -10.86 -11.65 1.26
C ALA A 129 -10.49 -13.14 1.44
N ARG A 130 -9.20 -13.44 1.59
CA ARG A 130 -8.65 -14.79 1.44
C ARG A 130 -7.72 -15.22 2.57
N ASP A 131 -7.33 -14.30 3.43
CA ASP A 131 -6.40 -14.54 4.52
C ASP A 131 -6.99 -14.02 5.82
N PRO A 132 -7.50 -14.92 6.68
CA PRO A 132 -8.06 -14.53 7.96
C PRO A 132 -7.04 -13.90 8.92
N ASP A 133 -5.75 -14.18 8.75
CA ASP A 133 -4.70 -13.68 9.64
C ASP A 133 -4.42 -12.19 9.46
N VAL A 134 -4.68 -11.64 8.26
CA VAL A 134 -4.61 -10.20 7.98
C VAL A 134 -5.40 -9.37 9.01
N TYR A 135 -6.47 -9.94 9.57
CA TYR A 135 -7.28 -9.28 10.58
C TYR A 135 -6.76 -9.52 11.99
N SER A 136 -6.52 -10.78 12.40
CA SER A 136 -6.07 -11.10 13.76
C SER A 136 -4.67 -10.57 14.04
N SER A 137 -3.71 -10.85 13.18
CA SER A 137 -2.35 -10.32 13.32
C SER A 137 -2.28 -8.83 13.00
N GLY A 138 -3.18 -8.31 12.15
CA GLY A 138 -3.32 -6.88 11.88
C GLY A 138 -3.63 -6.07 13.16
N ILE A 139 -4.70 -6.43 13.87
CA ILE A 139 -5.05 -5.74 15.12
C ILE A 139 -4.02 -5.96 16.25
N THR A 140 -3.37 -7.13 16.28
CA THR A 140 -2.28 -7.38 17.23
C THR A 140 -1.09 -6.47 16.93
N ASN A 141 -0.74 -6.30 15.65
CA ASN A 141 0.32 -5.37 15.24
C ASN A 141 -0.04 -3.91 15.56
N ASP A 142 -1.31 -3.53 15.42
CA ASP A 142 -1.81 -2.20 15.81
C ASP A 142 -1.53 -1.87 17.28
N ALA A 143 -1.53 -2.87 18.17
CA ALA A 143 -1.12 -2.73 19.57
C ALA A 143 0.40 -2.85 19.76
N PHE A 144 1.05 -3.81 19.08
CA PHE A 144 2.49 -4.05 19.18
C PHE A 144 3.34 -2.80 18.90
N VAL A 145 2.99 -2.03 17.87
CA VAL A 145 3.74 -0.80 17.52
C VAL A 145 3.64 0.29 18.61
N MET A 146 2.64 0.22 19.50
CA MET A 146 2.47 1.15 20.62
C MET A 146 3.33 0.78 21.84
N ILE A 147 3.71 -0.49 21.96
CA ILE A 147 4.44 -1.01 23.13
C ILE A 147 5.89 -1.37 22.82
N SER A 148 6.23 -1.61 21.55
CA SER A 148 7.58 -2.02 21.13
C SER A 148 8.64 -0.92 21.30
N ARG A 149 8.24 0.36 21.44
CA ARG A 149 9.16 1.51 21.59
C ARG A 149 8.61 2.56 22.56
N ASN A 150 9.50 3.14 23.37
CA ASN A 150 9.20 4.23 24.30
C ASN A 150 9.29 5.61 23.63
N PHE A 151 8.46 5.87 22.61
CA PHE A 151 8.51 7.12 21.84
C PHE A 151 7.82 8.32 22.52
N ALA A 152 6.98 8.07 23.53
CA ALA A 152 6.22 9.06 24.26
C ALA A 152 5.97 8.57 25.72
N PRO A 153 5.55 9.47 26.64
CA PRO A 153 5.15 9.09 27.99
C PRO A 153 4.14 7.92 27.98
N PRO A 154 4.25 6.98 28.95
CA PRO A 154 3.45 5.76 28.93
C PRO A 154 1.94 6.02 28.97
N GLU A 155 1.48 7.05 29.67
CA GLU A 155 0.07 7.46 29.72
C GLU A 155 -0.45 7.92 28.35
N GLN A 156 0.38 8.66 27.60
CA GLN A 156 0.02 9.12 26.25
C GLN A 156 -0.10 7.94 25.28
N ARG A 157 0.85 6.99 25.34
CA ARG A 157 0.82 5.78 24.51
C ARG A 157 -0.36 4.88 24.87
N LEU A 158 -0.65 4.72 26.16
CA LEU A 158 -1.79 3.93 26.63
C LEU A 158 -3.11 4.54 26.18
N SER A 159 -3.27 5.86 26.27
CA SER A 159 -4.48 6.54 25.76
C SER A 159 -4.68 6.33 24.26
N ALA A 160 -3.60 6.37 23.47
CA ALA A 160 -3.67 6.09 22.04
C ALA A 160 -3.99 4.61 21.74
N LEU A 161 -3.37 3.69 22.48
CA LEU A 161 -3.69 2.27 22.38
C LEU A 161 -5.16 1.98 22.71
N ILE A 162 -5.70 2.54 23.79
CA ILE A 162 -7.12 2.40 24.14
C ILE A 162 -8.02 2.83 22.97
N ALA A 163 -7.67 3.92 22.28
CA ALA A 163 -8.43 4.36 21.11
C ALA A 163 -8.39 3.34 19.97
N ARG A 164 -7.23 2.70 19.73
CA ARG A 164 -7.09 1.59 18.77
C ARG A 164 -7.89 0.36 19.20
N GLU A 165 -7.76 -0.08 20.44
CA GLU A 165 -8.45 -1.26 21.00
C GLU A 165 -9.97 -1.16 20.84
N LYS A 166 -10.54 0.03 20.99
CA LYS A 166 -11.98 0.27 20.76
C LYS A 166 -12.42 0.04 19.32
N LEU A 167 -11.52 0.12 18.34
CA LEU A 167 -11.80 -0.10 16.92
C LEU A 167 -11.58 -1.56 16.49
N MET A 168 -10.72 -2.30 17.19
CA MET A 168 -10.32 -3.67 16.82
C MET A 168 -11.49 -4.67 16.73
N PRO A 169 -12.50 -4.68 17.62
CA PRO A 169 -13.64 -5.59 17.48
C PRO A 169 -14.40 -5.40 16.16
N ASN A 170 -14.50 -4.18 15.65
CA ASN A 170 -15.14 -3.94 14.36
C ASN A 170 -14.26 -4.44 13.20
N ALA A 171 -12.93 -4.39 13.29
CA ALA A 171 -12.05 -4.95 12.27
C ALA A 171 -12.26 -6.47 12.13
N LEU A 172 -12.41 -7.20 13.24
CA LEU A 172 -12.76 -8.64 13.22
C LEU A 172 -14.19 -8.89 12.72
N ALA A 173 -15.12 -7.94 12.90
CA ALA A 173 -16.45 -8.02 12.30
C ALA A 173 -16.41 -7.83 10.77
N GLU A 174 -15.58 -6.92 10.26
CA GLU A 174 -15.32 -6.76 8.82
C GLU A 174 -14.69 -8.01 8.22
N ALA A 175 -13.79 -8.68 8.95
CA ALA A 175 -13.22 -9.96 8.53
C ALA A 175 -14.30 -10.97 8.12
N ARG A 176 -15.36 -11.12 8.94
CA ARG A 176 -16.49 -12.02 8.67
C ARG A 176 -17.30 -11.63 7.43
N ARG A 177 -17.32 -10.33 7.08
CA ARG A 177 -18.02 -9.81 5.89
C ARG A 177 -17.19 -9.96 4.63
N ASN A 178 -15.88 -9.90 4.77
CA ASN A 178 -14.93 -9.87 3.67
C ASN A 178 -14.44 -11.27 3.27
N LEU A 179 -14.23 -12.17 4.24
CA LEU A 179 -13.66 -13.49 4.03
C LEU A 179 -14.68 -14.43 3.37
N ASP A 180 -14.32 -14.91 2.18
CA ASP A 180 -15.16 -15.76 1.34
C ASP A 180 -14.63 -17.21 1.32
N ASP A 181 -13.76 -17.54 0.37
CA ASP A 181 -13.17 -18.88 0.21
C ASP A 181 -11.64 -18.85 0.39
N PRO A 182 -11.15 -18.71 1.63
CA PRO A 182 -9.72 -18.69 1.90
C PRO A 182 -9.11 -20.08 1.70
N PRO A 183 -7.79 -20.17 1.40
CA PRO A 183 -7.08 -21.43 1.51
C PRO A 183 -7.16 -22.00 2.91
N ARG A 184 -7.43 -23.31 3.00
CA ARG A 184 -7.54 -24.01 4.27
C ARG A 184 -6.36 -23.74 5.21
N VAL A 185 -5.14 -23.82 4.67
CA VAL A 185 -3.91 -23.60 5.44
C VAL A 185 -3.81 -22.19 6.04
N PHE A 186 -4.32 -21.15 5.38
CA PHE A 186 -4.32 -19.80 5.95
C PHE A 186 -5.28 -19.69 7.13
N THR A 187 -6.44 -20.35 7.02
CA THR A 187 -7.39 -20.41 8.13
C THR A 187 -6.87 -21.22 9.31
N GLU A 188 -6.18 -22.33 9.05
CA GLU A 188 -5.52 -23.15 10.08
C GLU A 188 -4.44 -22.34 10.82
N ILE A 189 -3.57 -21.62 10.08
CA ILE A 189 -2.54 -20.75 10.67
C ILE A 189 -3.17 -19.66 11.55
N ALA A 190 -4.21 -18.96 11.06
CA ALA A 190 -4.90 -17.94 11.85
C ALA A 190 -5.51 -18.50 13.15
N ILE A 191 -6.03 -19.74 13.11
CA ILE A 191 -6.55 -20.43 14.30
C ILE A 191 -5.42 -20.77 15.29
N GLU A 192 -4.29 -21.27 14.77
CA GLU A 192 -3.11 -21.63 15.57
C GLU A 192 -2.48 -20.40 16.25
N GLN A 193 -2.49 -19.25 15.60
CA GLN A 193 -1.94 -17.99 16.14
C GLN A 193 -2.89 -17.28 17.12
N ALA A 194 -4.19 -17.57 17.08
CA ALA A 194 -5.18 -16.82 17.84
C ALA A 194 -4.96 -16.86 19.36
N ASP A 195 -4.47 -17.97 19.91
CA ASP A 195 -4.14 -18.05 21.34
C ASP A 195 -2.96 -17.16 21.69
N GLY A 196 -1.89 -17.15 20.87
CA GLY A 196 -0.76 -16.25 21.06
C GLY A 196 -1.15 -14.77 20.96
N ASN A 197 -2.06 -14.42 20.06
CA ASN A 197 -2.61 -13.06 19.99
C ASN A 197 -3.40 -12.70 21.26
N ARG A 198 -4.18 -13.62 21.82
CA ARG A 198 -4.93 -13.39 23.08
C ARG A 198 -3.99 -13.26 24.28
N ASP A 199 -2.97 -14.10 24.37
CA ASP A 199 -1.96 -14.06 25.43
C ASP A 199 -1.19 -12.73 25.39
N PHE A 200 -0.83 -12.25 24.20
CA PHE A 200 -0.21 -10.93 24.02
C PHE A 200 -1.05 -9.79 24.63
N PHE A 201 -2.35 -9.75 24.34
CA PHE A 201 -3.24 -8.75 24.95
C PHE A 201 -3.47 -8.99 26.44
N ALA A 202 -3.48 -10.25 26.91
CA ALA A 202 -3.70 -10.58 28.31
C ALA A 202 -2.49 -10.25 29.20
N ASP A 203 -1.27 -10.45 28.70
CA ASP A 203 -0.05 -10.45 29.51
C ASP A 203 0.94 -9.36 29.08
N ASP A 204 1.33 -9.34 27.81
CA ASP A 204 2.41 -8.46 27.32
C ASP A 204 1.99 -6.99 27.27
N VAL A 205 0.79 -6.70 26.78
CA VAL A 205 0.26 -5.33 26.69
C VAL A 205 0.14 -4.69 28.09
N PRO A 206 -0.50 -5.33 29.10
CA PRO A 206 -0.51 -4.79 30.46
C PRO A 206 0.88 -4.63 31.06
N ALA A 207 1.79 -5.59 30.85
CA ALA A 207 3.15 -5.52 31.36
C ALA A 207 3.91 -4.29 30.80
N ALA A 208 3.69 -3.93 29.55
CA ALA A 208 4.30 -2.76 28.91
C ALA A 208 3.85 -1.41 29.52
N PHE A 209 2.72 -1.39 30.24
CA PHE A 209 2.18 -0.18 30.87
C PHE A 209 2.17 -0.23 32.40
N ALA A 210 2.91 -1.15 33.03
CA ALA A 210 2.97 -1.31 34.49
C ALA A 210 3.42 -0.04 35.27
N ALA A 211 4.05 0.93 34.60
CA ALA A 211 4.45 2.20 35.20
C ALA A 211 3.32 3.23 35.32
N VAL A 212 2.21 3.06 34.58
CA VAL A 212 1.05 3.97 34.62
C VAL A 212 0.32 3.80 35.94
N GLN A 213 -0.01 4.92 36.60
CA GLN A 213 -0.68 4.92 37.90
C GLN A 213 -2.05 5.62 37.90
N ASP A 214 -2.48 6.20 36.78
CA ASP A 214 -3.78 6.86 36.67
C ASP A 214 -4.92 5.82 36.71
N PRO A 215 -5.75 5.78 37.78
CA PRO A 215 -6.77 4.76 37.94
C PRO A 215 -7.87 4.83 36.87
N ALA A 216 -8.20 6.03 36.38
CA ALA A 216 -9.24 6.19 35.39
C ALA A 216 -8.78 5.63 34.03
N LEU A 217 -7.53 5.94 33.65
CA LEU A 217 -6.93 5.44 32.42
C LEU A 217 -6.75 3.93 32.45
N LEU A 218 -6.30 3.36 33.58
CA LEU A 218 -6.15 1.92 33.75
C LEU A 218 -7.50 1.17 33.67
N ALA A 219 -8.58 1.73 34.26
CA ALA A 219 -9.91 1.14 34.16
C ALA A 219 -10.47 1.17 32.73
N GLU A 220 -10.18 2.24 31.98
CA GLU A 220 -10.56 2.34 30.57
C GLU A 220 -9.79 1.31 29.72
N PHE A 221 -8.49 1.16 29.95
CA PHE A 221 -7.66 0.13 29.33
C PHE A 221 -8.17 -1.28 29.64
N GLU A 222 -8.44 -1.61 30.90
CA GLU A 222 -8.94 -2.93 31.29
C GLU A 222 -10.29 -3.27 30.61
N THR A 223 -11.11 -2.25 30.31
CA THR A 223 -12.36 -2.42 29.59
C THR A 223 -12.12 -2.65 28.09
N ALA A 224 -11.31 -1.81 27.46
CA ALA A 224 -11.02 -1.88 26.02
C ALA A 224 -10.25 -3.16 25.66
N ASN A 225 -9.16 -3.46 26.39
CA ASN A 225 -8.33 -4.63 26.17
C ASN A 225 -9.11 -5.95 26.32
N ARG A 226 -9.99 -6.04 27.34
CA ARG A 226 -10.87 -7.21 27.52
C ARG A 226 -11.85 -7.40 26.35
N ALA A 227 -12.33 -6.31 25.75
CA ALA A 227 -13.18 -6.39 24.57
C ALA A 227 -12.42 -6.95 23.36
N VAL A 228 -11.13 -6.61 23.22
CA VAL A 228 -10.25 -7.19 22.18
C VAL A 228 -10.04 -8.68 22.39
N ILE A 229 -9.68 -9.10 23.62
CA ILE A 229 -9.48 -10.52 23.96
C ILE A 229 -10.74 -11.34 23.68
N ALA A 230 -11.91 -10.82 24.07
CA ALA A 230 -13.20 -11.48 23.80
C ALA A 230 -13.51 -11.54 22.30
N ALA A 231 -13.20 -10.49 21.53
CA ALA A 231 -13.41 -10.46 20.09
C ALA A 231 -12.48 -11.45 19.36
N LEU A 232 -11.21 -11.58 19.79
CA LEU A 232 -10.28 -12.59 19.27
C LEU A 232 -10.75 -14.01 19.57
N GLU A 233 -11.25 -14.26 20.78
CA GLU A 233 -11.81 -15.57 21.15
C GLU A 233 -13.05 -15.93 20.29
N ASP A 234 -13.96 -14.97 20.11
CA ASP A 234 -15.14 -15.15 19.25
C ASP A 234 -14.75 -15.35 17.78
N TYR A 235 -13.74 -14.63 17.30
CA TYR A 235 -13.20 -14.77 15.96
C TYR A 235 -12.59 -16.16 15.75
N GLN A 236 -11.73 -16.63 16.65
CA GLN A 236 -11.15 -17.98 16.59
C GLN A 236 -12.24 -19.06 16.55
N LYS A 237 -13.26 -18.97 17.42
CA LYS A 237 -14.40 -19.90 17.42
C LYS A 237 -15.12 -19.91 16.08
N TRP A 238 -15.33 -18.76 15.47
CA TRP A 238 -15.94 -18.67 14.15
C TRP A 238 -15.06 -19.22 13.04
N LEU A 239 -13.75 -18.95 13.08
CA LEU A 239 -12.80 -19.54 12.15
C LEU A 239 -12.91 -21.07 12.20
N GLN A 240 -12.94 -21.66 13.39
CA GLN A 240 -13.04 -23.11 13.58
C GLN A 240 -14.39 -23.70 13.14
N SER A 241 -15.49 -23.04 13.50
CA SER A 241 -16.85 -23.60 13.35
C SER A 241 -17.53 -23.26 12.02
N ASP A 242 -17.14 -22.17 11.35
CA ASP A 242 -17.78 -21.69 10.13
C ASP A 242 -16.79 -21.59 8.97
N LEU A 243 -15.72 -20.79 9.11
CA LEU A 243 -14.84 -20.48 7.98
C LEU A 243 -14.00 -21.68 7.55
N LEU A 244 -13.37 -22.40 8.48
CA LEU A 244 -12.50 -23.54 8.20
C LEU A 244 -13.22 -24.67 7.45
N PRO A 245 -14.46 -25.07 7.82
CA PRO A 245 -15.25 -26.03 7.04
C PRO A 245 -15.48 -25.65 5.58
N ARG A 246 -15.55 -24.34 5.28
CA ARG A 246 -15.78 -23.82 3.92
C ARG A 246 -14.53 -23.27 3.23
N SER A 247 -13.35 -23.42 3.84
CA SER A 247 -12.06 -22.97 3.30
C SER A 247 -11.51 -23.97 2.28
N ASN A 248 -11.77 -23.73 1.00
CA ASN A 248 -11.40 -24.61 -0.11
C ASN A 248 -10.49 -23.92 -1.14
N GLY A 249 -10.12 -22.66 -0.91
CA GLY A 249 -9.29 -21.88 -1.82
C GLY A 249 -7.89 -22.46 -2.03
N SER A 250 -7.27 -22.11 -3.17
CA SER A 250 -5.87 -22.45 -3.46
C SER A 250 -4.91 -21.45 -2.81
N PHE A 251 -3.94 -21.91 -2.03
CA PHE A 251 -2.88 -21.03 -1.52
C PHE A 251 -1.96 -20.51 -2.64
N ALA A 252 -1.83 -21.26 -3.75
CA ALA A 252 -0.96 -20.89 -4.84
C ALA A 252 -1.57 -19.73 -5.64
N TYR A 253 -0.77 -18.68 -5.86
CA TYR A 253 -1.13 -17.53 -6.69
C TYR A 253 -1.37 -17.87 -8.17
N GLY A 254 -0.74 -18.94 -8.66
CA GLY A 254 -0.66 -19.21 -10.10
C GLY A 254 0.43 -18.39 -10.79
N ALA A 255 0.86 -18.86 -11.97
CA ALA A 255 2.05 -18.35 -12.64
C ALA A 255 1.97 -16.85 -12.98
N GLN A 256 0.81 -16.38 -13.45
CA GLN A 256 0.64 -14.98 -13.83
C GLN A 256 0.80 -14.06 -12.63
N THR A 257 -0.02 -14.25 -11.58
CA THR A 257 0.04 -13.41 -10.37
C THR A 257 1.39 -13.54 -9.68
N TYR A 258 2.03 -14.71 -9.68
CA TYR A 258 3.38 -14.85 -9.13
C TYR A 258 4.42 -14.03 -9.91
N SER A 259 4.32 -13.98 -11.24
CA SER A 259 5.18 -13.11 -12.07
C SER A 259 4.91 -11.62 -11.81
N GLU A 260 3.65 -11.24 -11.61
CA GLU A 260 3.27 -9.85 -11.28
C GLU A 260 3.81 -9.45 -9.89
N VAL A 261 3.76 -10.35 -8.90
CA VAL A 261 4.34 -10.13 -7.56
C VAL A 261 5.84 -9.90 -7.66
N LEU A 262 6.57 -10.77 -8.37
CA LEU A 262 8.01 -10.61 -8.56
C LEU A 262 8.39 -9.29 -9.26
N ALA A 263 7.61 -8.88 -10.25
CA ALA A 263 7.83 -7.61 -10.94
C ALA A 263 7.52 -6.41 -10.05
N ALA A 264 6.48 -6.48 -9.22
CA ALA A 264 6.06 -5.39 -8.36
C ALA A 264 6.96 -5.22 -7.12
N ASP A 265 7.30 -6.32 -6.45
CA ASP A 265 7.99 -6.29 -5.16
C ASP A 265 9.52 -6.35 -5.31
N GLU A 266 10.03 -7.06 -6.33
CA GLU A 266 11.46 -7.33 -6.49
C GLU A 266 12.04 -6.77 -7.81
N MET A 267 11.21 -6.11 -8.64
CA MET A 267 11.56 -5.67 -10.00
C MET A 267 12.07 -6.80 -10.92
N ILE A 268 11.73 -8.05 -10.61
CA ILE A 268 12.14 -9.22 -11.40
C ILE A 268 11.10 -9.48 -12.49
N THR A 269 11.51 -9.27 -13.74
CA THR A 269 10.69 -9.51 -14.94
C THR A 269 11.15 -10.74 -15.75
N THR A 270 12.18 -11.44 -15.27
CA THR A 270 12.68 -12.67 -15.88
C THR A 270 11.58 -13.73 -15.95
N PRO A 271 11.38 -14.43 -17.08
CA PRO A 271 10.38 -15.48 -17.19
C PRO A 271 10.55 -16.56 -16.10
N LEU A 272 9.46 -16.99 -15.48
CA LEU A 272 9.49 -17.90 -14.33
C LEU A 272 10.27 -19.21 -14.58
N ALA A 273 10.19 -19.77 -15.79
CA ALA A 273 10.91 -20.99 -16.14
C ALA A 273 12.44 -20.77 -16.15
N GLU A 274 12.89 -19.61 -16.62
CA GLU A 274 14.30 -19.23 -16.61
C GLU A 274 14.77 -18.94 -15.18
N LEU A 275 13.98 -18.18 -14.42
CA LEU A 275 14.27 -17.89 -13.01
C LEU A 275 14.41 -19.17 -12.18
N LEU A 276 13.50 -20.14 -12.37
CA LEU A 276 13.56 -21.43 -11.70
C LEU A 276 14.82 -22.23 -12.08
N ALA A 277 15.20 -22.22 -13.36
CA ALA A 277 16.40 -22.91 -13.82
C ALA A 277 17.67 -22.32 -13.21
N VAL A 278 17.75 -20.98 -13.10
CA VAL A 278 18.85 -20.29 -12.40
C VAL A 278 18.87 -20.71 -10.93
N ALA A 279 17.74 -20.63 -10.22
CA ALA A 279 17.66 -20.99 -8.81
C ALA A 279 18.05 -22.45 -8.53
N GLN A 280 17.62 -23.39 -9.38
CA GLN A 280 17.95 -24.82 -9.23
C GLN A 280 19.44 -25.11 -9.45
N LYS A 281 20.05 -24.44 -10.44
CA LYS A 281 21.48 -24.54 -10.70
C LYS A 281 22.29 -24.04 -9.50
N ASP A 282 21.91 -22.89 -8.96
CA ASP A 282 22.58 -22.30 -7.80
C ASP A 282 22.40 -23.14 -6.54
N LEU A 283 21.19 -23.66 -6.28
CA LEU A 283 20.94 -24.58 -5.17
C LEU A 283 21.85 -25.82 -5.25
N THR A 284 21.95 -26.43 -6.42
CA THR A 284 22.81 -27.61 -6.64
C THR A 284 24.28 -27.27 -6.39
N SER A 285 24.74 -26.11 -6.87
CA SER A 285 26.11 -25.65 -6.66
C SER A 285 26.41 -25.43 -5.17
N ASN A 286 25.50 -24.79 -4.45
CA ASN A 286 25.64 -24.50 -3.02
C ASN A 286 25.62 -25.77 -2.17
N GLN A 287 24.76 -26.73 -2.49
CA GLN A 287 24.73 -28.03 -1.82
C GLN A 287 26.04 -28.80 -1.98
N ARG A 288 26.65 -28.74 -3.18
CA ARG A 288 27.97 -29.35 -3.42
C ARG A 288 29.04 -28.67 -2.58
N ALA A 289 29.11 -27.34 -2.62
CA ALA A 289 30.09 -26.58 -1.85
C ALA A 289 29.94 -26.83 -0.34
N PHE A 290 28.71 -26.94 0.16
CA PHE A 290 28.45 -27.27 1.56
C PHE A 290 28.97 -28.67 1.92
N ALA A 291 28.72 -29.68 1.08
CA ALA A 291 29.21 -31.04 1.31
C ALA A 291 30.74 -31.16 1.22
N GLU A 292 31.39 -30.35 0.38
CA GLU A 292 32.87 -30.31 0.28
C GLU A 292 33.53 -29.62 1.49
N ALA A 293 32.79 -28.77 2.20
CA ALA A 293 33.28 -28.01 3.35
C ALA A 293 32.94 -28.63 4.72
N ALA A 294 32.04 -29.61 4.77
CA ALA A 294 31.61 -30.31 5.99
C ALA A 294 32.54 -31.48 6.35
#